data_AF-A0A523K6P5-F1
#
_entry.id   AF-A0A523K6P5-F1
#
_cell.length_a   1.000
_cell.length_b   1.000
_cell.length_c   1.000
_cell.angle_alpha   90.00
_cell.angle_beta   90.00
_cell.angle_gamma   90.00
#
_symmetry.space_group_name_H-M   'P 1'
#
loop_
_entity.id
_entity.type
_entity.pdbx_description
1 polymer ?
#
loop_
_entity_poly.entity_id
_entity_poly.type
_entity_poly.pdbx_seq_one_letter_code
_entity_poly.pdbx_strand_id
1 'polypeptide(L)' 'LGEEFLETPIGRLNTVKIIRHKPGEKENIIFWCADELNYLPVKVETTDSEGSITTAMITTLSGFTLPNDSHSSP' A
#
# COMPACT_ATOMS: atom_id res chain seq x y z
N LEU A 1 -13.15 -1.08 4.67
CA LEU A 1 -12.30 -0.38 3.68
C LEU A 1 -12.28 1.05 4.14
N GLY A 2 -11.12 1.55 4.55
CA GLY A 2 -11.01 2.85 5.21
C GLY A 2 -9.71 3.52 4.78
N GLU A 3 -9.75 4.84 4.76
CA GLU A 3 -8.54 5.66 4.65
C GLU A 3 -7.82 5.67 6.00
N GLU A 4 -6.50 5.52 5.97
CA GLU A 4 -5.64 5.69 7.12
C GLU A 4 -4.28 6.26 6.72
N PHE A 5 -3.74 7.12 7.58
CA PHE A 5 -2.35 7.55 7.45
C PHE A 5 -1.43 6.43 7.90
N LEU A 6 -0.52 6.03 7.01
CA LEU A 6 0.47 5.01 7.29
C LEU A 6 1.86 5.64 7.39
N GLU A 7 2.53 5.42 8.51
CA GLU A 7 3.96 5.72 8.64
C GLU A 7 4.76 4.67 7.86
N THR A 8 5.57 5.11 6.92
CA THR A 8 6.42 4.25 6.10
C THR A 8 7.85 4.78 6.04
N PRO A 9 8.84 3.97 5.67
CA PRO A 9 10.21 4.45 5.48
C PRO A 9 10.35 5.52 4.39
N ILE A 10 9.39 5.64 3.48
CA ILE A 10 9.35 6.68 2.44
C ILE A 10 8.52 7.91 2.86
N GLY A 11 8.05 7.96 4.11
CA GLY A 11 7.27 9.07 4.68
C GLY A 11 5.89 8.64 5.16
N ARG A 12 5.14 9.63 5.67
CA ARG A 12 3.75 9.46 6.09
C ARG A 12 2.84 9.63 4.88
N LEU A 13 2.05 8.61 4.56
CA LEU A 13 1.22 8.57 3.36
C LEU A 13 -0.26 8.43 3.71
N ASN A 14 -1.14 9.10 2.98
CA ASN A 14 -2.57 8.80 3.04
C ASN A 14 -2.84 7.52 2.23
N THR A 15 -3.39 6.49 2.89
CA THR A 15 -3.60 5.18 2.25
C THR A 15 -5.04 4.73 2.34
N VAL A 16 -5.52 4.03 1.31
CA VAL A 16 -6.75 3.26 1.35
C VAL A 16 -6.43 1.79 1.63
N LYS A 17 -7.11 1.21 2.62
CA LYS A 17 -7.01 -0.21 2.94
C LYS A 17 -7.97 -1.03 2.07
N ILE A 18 -7.42 -1.92 1.26
CA ILE A 18 -8.15 -2.84 0.37
C ILE A 18 -7.98 -4.26 0.88
N ILE A 19 -9.08 -4.95 1.16
CA ILE A 19 -9.06 -6.35 1.61
C ILE A 19 -9.59 -7.23 0.48
N ARG A 20 -8.76 -8.17 0.03
CA ARG A 20 -9.17 -9.20 -0.93
C ARG A 20 -9.55 -10.45 -0.17
N HIS A 21 -10.85 -10.75 -0.17
CA HIS A 21 -11.39 -12.03 0.25
C HIS A 21 -11.77 -12.84 -0.99
N LYS A 22 -11.39 -14.11 -1.05
CA LYS A 22 -11.92 -15.04 -2.04
C LYS A 22 -12.85 -16.03 -1.35
N PRO A 23 -14.09 -16.22 -1.85
CA PRO A 23 -14.99 -17.22 -1.29
C PRO A 23 -14.35 -18.61 -1.27
N GLY A 24 -14.31 -19.25 -0.11
CA GLY A 24 -13.74 -20.59 0.06
C GLY A 24 -12.23 -20.64 0.35
N GLU A 25 -11.51 -19.51 0.26
CA GLU A 25 -10.12 -19.42 0.73
C GLU A 25 -10.08 -18.83 2.16
N LYS A 26 -9.29 -19.45 3.04
CA LYS A 26 -9.00 -18.88 4.38
C LYS A 26 -7.94 -17.79 4.33
N GLU A 27 -7.14 -17.79 3.27
CA GLU A 27 -6.09 -16.80 3.06
C GLU A 27 -6.70 -15.42 2.78
N ASN A 28 -6.13 -14.41 3.41
CA ASN A 28 -6.55 -13.02 3.21
C ASN A 28 -5.35 -12.18 2.81
N ILE A 29 -5.55 -11.27 1.86
CA ILE A 29 -4.54 -10.30 1.46
C ILE A 29 -5.09 -8.91 1.68
N ILE A 30 -4.31 -8.08 2.37
CA ILE A 30 -4.63 -6.69 2.64
C ILE A 30 -3.57 -5.83 1.96
N PHE A 31 -4.04 -4.83 1.20
CA PHE A 31 -3.20 -3.82 0.58
C PHE A 31 -3.46 -2.47 1.25
N TRP A 32 -2.40 -1.72 1.51
CA TRP A 32 -2.48 -0.30 1.79
C TRP A 32 -1.96 0.43 0.56
N CYS A 33 -2.86 1.10 -0.15
CA CYS A 33 -2.56 1.81 -1.39
C CYS A 33 -2.49 3.30 -1.12
N ALA A 34 -1.36 3.93 -1.42
CA ALA A 34 -1.17 5.37 -1.20
C ALA A 34 -1.81 6.19 -2.33
N ASP A 35 -2.75 7.08 -1.99
CA ASP A 35 -3.49 7.92 -2.96
C ASP A 35 -2.54 8.86 -3.71
N GLU A 36 -1.61 9.47 -2.98
CA GLU A 36 -0.57 10.37 -3.50
C GLU A 36 0.36 9.69 -4.51
N LEU A 37 0.44 8.35 -4.49
CA LEU A 37 1.25 7.52 -5.37
C LEU A 37 0.42 6.78 -6.43
N ASN A 38 -0.74 7.32 -6.83
CA ASN A 38 -1.67 6.68 -7.77
C ASN A 38 -2.14 5.30 -7.31
N TYR A 39 -2.49 5.17 -6.03
CA TYR A 39 -2.93 3.92 -5.42
C TYR A 39 -1.88 2.79 -5.46
N LEU A 40 -0.60 3.13 -5.53
CA LEU A 40 0.49 2.16 -5.40
C LEU A 40 0.41 1.46 -4.03
N PRO A 41 0.45 0.11 -3.97
CA PRO A 41 0.55 -0.60 -2.71
C PRO A 41 1.89 -0.31 -2.02
N VAL A 42 1.84 0.36 -0.87
CA VAL A 42 3.02 0.71 -0.07
C VAL A 42 3.25 -0.27 1.08
N LYS A 43 2.20 -1.03 1.45
CA LYS A 43 2.27 -2.17 2.37
C LYS A 43 1.31 -3.25 1.90
N VAL A 44 1.72 -4.50 2.05
CA VAL A 44 0.90 -5.70 1.83
C VAL A 44 1.04 -6.60 3.03
N GLU A 45 -0.08 -7.08 3.56
CA GLU A 45 -0.12 -8.16 4.53
C GLU A 45 -0.86 -9.35 3.95
N THR A 46 -0.30 -10.54 4.11
CA THR A 46 -0.99 -11.80 3.82
C THR A 46 -1.13 -12.58 5.11
N THR A 47 -2.30 -13.16 5.33
CA THR A 47 -2.53 -14.14 6.39
C THR A 47 -2.80 -15.48 5.72
N ASP A 48 -1.96 -16.49 6.00
CA ASP A 48 -2.14 -17.84 5.46
C ASP A 48 -3.25 -18.63 6.20
N SER A 49 -3.49 -19.87 5.78
CA SER A 49 -4.54 -20.72 6.38
C SER A 49 -4.31 -21.07 7.85
N GLU A 50 -3.06 -21.01 8.31
CA GLU A 50 -2.64 -21.29 9.69
C GLU A 50 -2.59 -20.02 10.54
N GLY A 51 -2.85 -18.86 9.94
CA GLY A 51 -2.85 -17.56 10.60
C GLY A 51 -1.49 -16.85 10.59
N SER A 52 -0.48 -17.37 9.90
CA SER A 52 0.82 -16.71 9.80
C SER A 52 0.70 -15.42 8.99
N ILE A 53 1.25 -14.33 9.52
CA ILE A 53 1.22 -13.03 8.86
C ILE A 53 2.57 -12.78 8.18
N THR A 54 2.54 -12.54 6.87
CA THR A 54 3.69 -12.03 6.12
C THR A 54 3.43 -10.58 5.74
N THR A 55 4.40 -9.70 5.97
CA THR A 55 4.32 -8.28 5.64
C THR A 55 5.39 -7.91 4.62
N ALA A 56 4.99 -7.22 3.55
CA ALA A 56 5.89 -6.53 2.63
C ALA A 56 5.62 -5.03 2.71
N MET A 57 6.68 -4.21 2.72
CA MET A 57 6.59 -2.75 2.79
C MET A 57 7.63 -2.13 1.88
N ILE A 58 7.23 -1.09 1.15
CA ILE A 58 8.17 -0.30 0.34
C ILE A 58 9.05 0.50 1.29
N THR A 59 10.37 0.35 1.13
CA THR A 59 11.37 1.07 1.92
C THR A 59 12.01 2.22 1.15
N THR A 60 12.07 2.10 -0.17
CA THR A 60 12.57 3.12 -1.10
C THR A 60 11.77 3.07 -2.39
N LEU A 61 11.56 4.22 -3.03
CA LEU A 61 10.87 4.33 -4.30
C LEU A 61 11.65 5.30 -5.21
N SER A 62 11.94 4.87 -6.44
CA SER A 62 12.69 5.66 -7.43
C SER A 62 12.14 5.42 -8.83
N GLY A 63 12.26 6.40 -9.72
CA GLY A 63 11.81 6.27 -11.12
C GLY A 63 10.28 6.34 -11.29
N PHE A 64 9.57 6.87 -10.29
CA PHE A 64 8.12 7.08 -10.33
C PHE A 64 7.84 8.58 -10.48
N THR A 65 7.09 8.97 -11.50
CA THR A 65 6.60 10.35 -11.66
C THR A 65 5.26 10.49 -10.95
N LEU A 66 5.15 11.47 -10.06
CA LEU A 66 3.88 11.75 -9.38
C LEU A 66 3.02 12.66 -10.26
N PRO A 67 1.68 12.52 -10.24
CA PRO A 67 0.80 13.34 -11.08
C PRO A 67 0.95 14.84 -10.85
N ASN A 68 1.48 15.23 -9.69
CA ASN A 68 1.70 16.62 -9.31
C ASN A 68 3.14 17.13 -9.54
N ASP A 69 3.98 16.42 -10.30
CA ASP A 69 5.29 16.93 -10.72
C ASP A 69 5.20 18.01 -11.83
N SER A 70 4.09 18.77 -11.89
CA SER A 70 4.00 19.97 -12.70
C SER A 70 4.36 21.19 -11.85
N HIS A 71 5.46 21.85 -12.25
CA HIS A 71 6.17 23.00 -11.66
C HIS A 71 7.32 22.58 -10.71
N SER A 72 8.61 22.79 -11.01
CA SER A 72 9.22 23.88 -11.80
C SER A 72 10.61 23.45 -12.30
N SER A 73 10.81 23.40 -13.62
CA SER A 73 12.15 23.63 -14.17
C SER A 73 12.35 25.14 -14.31
N PRO A 74 13.47 25.72 -13.83
CA PRO A 74 13.90 27.04 -14.27
C PRO A 74 14.31 27.04 -15.75
#